data_AF-A0A5C3LE48-F1
#
_entry.id   AF-A0A5C3LE48-F1
#
_cell.length_a   1.000
_cell.length_b   1.000
_cell.length_c   1.000
_cell.angle_alpha   90.00
_cell.angle_beta   90.00
_cell.angle_gamma   90.00
#
_symmetry.space_group_name_H-M   'P 1'
#
loop_
_entity.id
_entity.type
_entity.pdbx_description
1 polymer ?
#
loop_
_entity_poly.entity_id
_entity_poly.type
_entity_poly.pdbx_seq_one_letter_code
_entity_poly.pdbx_strand_id
1 'polypeptide(L)' 'GKMREAETLIIQIMDKRKEVLGTDHPHTLNAMESLAATYRNVGRYSEAETLDIQVMDKRKEMLGTDHP' A
#
# COMPACT_ATOMS: atom_id res chain seq x y z
N GLY A 1 -15.60 -8.30 -12.49
CA GLY A 1 -16.31 -8.28 -11.19
C GLY A 1 -15.65 -7.19 -10.39
N LYS A 2 -16.41 -6.16 -9.97
CA LYS A 2 -15.88 -4.81 -9.68
C LYS A 2 -14.65 -4.78 -8.74
N MET A 3 -14.53 -5.72 -7.80
CA MET A 3 -13.38 -5.81 -6.88
C MET A 3 -12.06 -6.22 -7.57
N ARG A 4 -12.08 -7.11 -8.56
CA ARG A 4 -10.87 -7.51 -9.31
C ARG A 4 -10.36 -6.40 -10.22
N GLU A 5 -11.28 -5.62 -10.78
CA GLU A 5 -10.95 -4.44 -11.58
C GLU A 5 -10.32 -3.35 -10.69
N ALA A 6 -10.87 -3.12 -9.50
CA ALA A 6 -10.30 -2.20 -8.52
C ALA A 6 -8.89 -2.62 -8.07
N GLU A 7 -8.68 -3.91 -7.76
CA GLU A 7 -7.38 -4.47 -7.41
C GLU A 7 -6.33 -4.20 -8.51
N THR A 8 -6.68 -4.53 -9.76
CA THR A 8 -5.78 -4.35 -10.92
C THR A 8 -5.42 -2.88 -11.11
N LEU A 9 -6.40 -1.98 -11.00
CA LEU A 9 -6.19 -0.54 -11.14
C LEU A 9 -5.30 0.01 -10.02
N ILE A 10 -5.51 -0.42 -8.78
CA ILE A 10 -4.69 0.01 -7.63
C ILE A 10 -3.24 -0.47 -7.80
N ILE A 11 -3.01 -1.70 -8.27
CA ILE A 11 -1.67 -2.22 -8.56
C ILE A 11 -0.97 -1.35 -9.62
N GLN A 12 -1.64 -1.03 -10.72
CA GLN A 12 -1.09 -0.16 -11.76
C GLN A 12 -0.75 1.25 -11.25
N ILE A 13 -1.63 1.84 -10.44
CA ILE A 13 -1.39 3.15 -9.80
C ILE A 13 -0.18 3.07 -8.86
N MET A 14 -0.11 2.02 -8.05
CA MET A 14 0.99 1.79 -7.12
C MET A 14 2.32 1.68 -7.87
N ASP A 15 2.40 0.87 -8.92
CA ASP A 15 3.63 0.66 -9.70
C ASP A 15 4.07 1.94 -10.40
N LYS A 16 3.13 2.70 -10.98
CA LYS A 16 3.47 3.99 -11.59
C LYS A 16 3.95 5.01 -10.56
N ARG A 17 3.36 5.03 -9.37
CA ARG A 17 3.82 5.90 -8.27
C ARG A 17 5.18 5.47 -7.74
N LYS A 18 5.47 4.17 -7.64
CA LYS A 18 6.81 3.66 -7.29
C LYS A 18 7.86 4.15 -8.29
N GLU A 19 7.56 4.09 -9.58
CA GLU A 19 8.46 4.55 -10.65
C GLU A 19 8.71 6.06 -10.60
N VAL A 20 7.66 6.87 -10.38
CA VAL A 20 7.74 8.34 -10.47
C VAL A 20 8.18 8.99 -9.16
N LEU A 21 7.70 8.48 -8.02
CA LEU A 21 7.85 9.11 -6.70
C LEU A 21 8.76 8.32 -5.75
N GLY A 22 9.06 7.06 -6.07
CA GLY A 22 9.75 6.13 -5.19
C GLY A 22 8.82 5.31 -4.30
N THR A 23 9.38 4.26 -3.69
CA THR A 23 8.64 3.31 -2.84
C THR A 23 8.17 3.93 -1.53
N ASP A 24 8.94 4.88 -1.00
CA ASP A 24 8.73 5.42 0.34
C ASP A 24 7.82 6.65 0.33
N HIS A 25 7.49 7.17 -0.87
CA HIS A 25 6.67 8.36 -0.99
C HIS A 25 5.26 8.13 -0.37
N PRO A 26 4.72 9.08 0.41
CA PRO A 26 3.42 8.93 1.07
C PRO A 26 2.27 8.51 0.14
N HIS A 27 2.24 9.04 -1.09
CA HIS A 27 1.24 8.63 -2.10
C HIS A 27 1.38 7.18 -2.60
N THR A 28 2.60 6.63 -2.60
CA THR A 28 2.85 5.22 -2.91
C THR A 28 2.35 4.36 -1.76
N LEU A 29 2.67 4.72 -0.52
CA LEU A 29 2.19 4.01 0.68
C LEU A 29 0.65 4.03 0.81
N ASN A 30 0.01 5.15 0.51
CA ASN A 30 -1.46 5.23 0.51
C ASN A 30 -2.09 4.32 -0.56
N ALA A 31 -1.42 4.08 -1.70
CA ALA A 31 -1.88 3.11 -2.69
C ALA A 31 -1.76 1.67 -2.18
N MET A 32 -0.69 1.36 -1.44
CA MET A 32 -0.52 0.06 -0.79
C MET A 32 -1.59 -0.21 0.27
N GLU A 33 -1.94 0.79 1.10
CA GLU A 33 -3.05 0.67 2.06
C GLU A 33 -4.40 0.46 1.37
N SER A 34 -4.61 1.13 0.24
CA SER A 34 -5.83 0.95 -0.56
C SER A 34 -5.92 -0.49 -1.09
N LEU A 35 -4.81 -1.08 -1.52
CA LEU A 35 -4.74 -2.47 -1.97
C LEU A 35 -5.00 -3.44 -0.82
N ALA A 36 -4.43 -3.19 0.37
CA ALA A 36 -4.69 -3.97 1.57
C ALA A 36 -6.18 -3.94 1.96
N ALA A 37 -6.83 -2.78 1.87
CA ALA A 37 -8.27 -2.65 2.10
C ALA A 37 -9.09 -3.46 1.08
N THR A 38 -8.71 -3.45 -0.20
CA THR A 38 -9.33 -4.30 -1.22
C THR A 38 -9.18 -5.78 -0.87
N TYR A 39 -8.00 -6.23 -0.44
CA TYR A 39 -7.76 -7.60 -0.01
C TYR A 39 -8.60 -8.03 1.20
N ARG A 40 -8.74 -7.17 2.22
CA ARG A 40 -9.65 -7.43 3.35
C ARG A 40 -11.10 -7.64 2.88
N ASN A 41 -11.56 -6.83 1.93
CA ASN A 41 -12.92 -6.90 1.40
C ASN A 41 -13.23 -8.18 0.60
N VAL A 42 -12.19 -8.83 0.06
CA VAL A 42 -12.33 -10.10 -0.66
C VAL A 42 -11.87 -11.32 0.16
N GLY A 43 -11.62 -11.14 1.46
CA GLY A 43 -11.23 -12.21 2.38
C GLY A 43 -9.75 -12.65 2.31
N ARG A 44 -8.90 -11.89 1.60
CA ARG A 44 -7.46 -12.16 1.44
C ARG A 44 -6.64 -11.50 2.56
N TYR A 45 -6.91 -11.88 3.82
CA TYR A 45 -6.35 -11.19 4.98
C TYR A 45 -4.82 -11.26 5.08
N SER A 46 -4.19 -12.39 4.74
CA SER A 46 -2.73 -12.53 4.79
C SER A 46 -2.00 -11.57 3.84
N GLU A 47 -2.58 -11.31 2.67
CA GLU A 47 -2.00 -10.37 1.71
C GLU A 47 -2.23 -8.92 2.12
N ALA A 48 -3.37 -8.63 2.75
CA ALA A 48 -3.61 -7.33 3.38
C ALA A 48 -2.60 -7.06 4.50
N GLU A 49 -2.40 -8.03 5.41
CA GLU A 49 -1.47 -7.92 6.53
C GLU A 49 -0.03 -7.69 6.05
N THR A 50 0.39 -8.42 5.01
CA THR A 50 1.72 -8.23 4.40
C THR A 50 1.93 -6.80 3.91
N LEU A 51 0.92 -6.22 3.25
CA LEU A 51 0.99 -4.83 2.77
C LEU A 51 0.96 -3.82 3.92
N ASP A 52 0.11 -4.04 4.93
CA ASP A 52 0.02 -3.16 6.09
C ASP A 52 1.34 -3.13 6.89
N ILE A 53 2.02 -4.28 7.05
CA ILE A 53 3.35 -4.37 7.68
C ILE A 53 4.38 -3.56 6.88
N GLN A 54 4.43 -3.74 5.56
CA GLN A 54 5.35 -2.98 4.71
C GLN A 54 5.11 -1.47 4.83
N VAL A 55 3.86 -1.02 4.81
CA VAL A 55 3.52 0.41 4.99
C VAL A 55 3.93 0.91 6.37
N MET A 56 3.69 0.14 7.42
CA MET A 56 4.06 0.49 8.78
C MET A 56 5.58 0.66 8.92
N ASP A 57 6.36 -0.30 8.41
CA ASP A 57 7.82 -0.25 8.49
C ASP A 57 8.37 0.94 7.71
N LYS A 58 7.83 1.22 6.52
CA LYS A 58 8.20 2.41 5.74
C LYS A 58 7.84 3.73 6.42
N ARG A 59 6.69 3.80 7.10
CA ARG A 59 6.33 4.99 7.88
C ARG A 59 7.25 5.17 9.09
N LYS A 60 7.65 4.09 9.77
CA LYS A 60 8.64 4.14 10.85
C LYS A 60 10.00 4.63 10.36
N GLU A 61 10.48 4.14 9.21
CA GLU A 61 11.72 4.61 8.58
C GLU A 61 11.66 6.11 8.26
N MET A 62 10.55 6.59 7.69
CA MET A 62 10.39 8.01 7.33
C MET A 62 10.28 8.94 8.54
N LEU A 63 9.57 8.52 9.59
CA LEU A 63 9.36 9.36 10.77
C LEU A 63 10.58 9.34 11.71
N GLY A 64 11.52 8.41 11.50
CA GLY A 64 12.68 8.21 12.38
C GLY A 64 12.28 7.79 13.80
N THR A 65 13.27 7.56 14.65
CA THR A 65 13.07 7.38 16.11
C THR A 65 12.81 8.71 16.84
N ASP A 66 12.73 9.82 16.11
CA ASP A 66 12.72 11.20 16.61
C ASP A 66 11.38 11.91 16.37
N HIS A 67 10.30 11.14 16.16
CA HIS A 67 8.96 11.72 16.19
C HIS A 67 8.58 12.01 17.66
N PRO A 68 8.33 13.27 18.06
CA PRO A 68 7.99 13.64 19.44
C PRO A 68 6.72 12.96 19.97
#